data_AF-A0A7S0HN28-F1
#
_entry.id   AF-A0A7S0HN28-F1
#
_cell.length_a   1.000
_cell.length_b   1.000
_cell.length_c   1.000
_cell.angle_alpha   90.00
_cell.angle_beta   90.00
_cell.angle_gamma   90.00
#
_symmetry.space_group_name_H-M   'P 1'
#
loop_
_entity.id
_entity.type
_entity.pdbx_description
1 polymer ?
#
loop_
_entity_poly.entity_id
_entity_poly.type
_entity_poly.pdbx_seq_one_letter_code
_entity_poly.pdbx_strand_id
1 'polypeptide(L)'
;ATPAHPITGEPTWFNGVHTNHRSYYEDAAHVDTSAGSPMDTEYADGSPIEEQTIALIRAAYWNHSVAVQMEGGDIAFVDNMLAAHGRMGWVPGHPRKVLLAHFSDATW
;
A
#
# COMPACT_ATOMS: atom_id res chain seq x y z
N ALA A 1 -9.86 9.12 11.28
CA ALA A 1 -10.87 8.41 10.48
C ALA A 1 -10.50 8.55 9.00
N THR A 2 -10.65 7.49 8.21
CA THR A 2 -10.41 7.52 6.76
C THR A 2 -11.62 8.16 6.05
N PRO A 3 -11.42 8.91 4.95
CA PRO A 3 -12.53 9.51 4.19
C PRO A 3 -13.41 8.43 3.55
N ALA A 4 -14.70 8.71 3.38
CA ALA A 4 -15.58 7.89 2.54
C ALA A 4 -15.31 8.16 1.05
N HIS A 5 -15.68 7.21 0.18
CA HIS A 5 -15.61 7.41 -1.26
C HIS A 5 -16.48 8.61 -1.68
N PRO A 6 -15.96 9.60 -2.42
CA PRO A 6 -16.68 10.86 -2.65
C PRO A 6 -17.94 10.72 -3.52
N ILE A 7 -18.05 9.64 -4.30
CA ILE A 7 -19.19 9.41 -5.20
C ILE A 7 -20.16 8.38 -4.61
N THR A 8 -19.65 7.25 -4.10
CA THR A 8 -20.48 6.12 -3.63
C THR A 8 -20.81 6.22 -2.13
N GLY A 9 -20.06 7.02 -1.37
CA GLY A 9 -20.20 7.13 0.09
C GLY A 9 -19.69 5.92 0.86
N GLU A 10 -19.11 4.92 0.19
CA GLU A 10 -18.60 3.71 0.83
C GLU A 10 -17.45 4.02 1.80
N PRO A 11 -17.39 3.34 2.95
CA PRO A 11 -16.26 3.47 3.87
C PRO A 11 -14.99 2.93 3.22
N THR A 12 -13.88 3.65 3.35
CA THR A 12 -12.61 3.24 2.76
C THR A 12 -11.55 2.98 3.83
N TRP A 13 -10.51 2.22 3.48
CA TRP A 13 -9.26 2.14 4.23
C TRP A 13 -8.18 2.96 3.54
N PHE A 14 -8.35 4.29 3.49
CA PHE A 14 -7.43 5.20 2.81
C PHE A 14 -6.29 5.68 3.74
N ASN A 15 -5.37 4.78 4.08
CA ASN A 15 -4.13 5.09 4.78
C ASN A 15 -3.02 4.06 4.46
N GLY A 16 -1.77 4.45 4.69
CA GLY A 16 -0.58 3.64 4.39
C GLY A 16 0.08 2.99 5.62
N VAL A 17 -0.63 2.76 6.72
CA VAL A 17 -0.01 2.35 8.01
C VAL A 17 0.84 1.08 7.88
N HIS A 18 0.43 0.14 7.04
CA HIS A 18 1.08 -1.16 6.87
C HIS A 18 2.51 -1.06 6.26
N THR A 19 2.76 -0.08 5.40
CA THR A 19 4.08 0.24 4.81
C THR A 19 4.84 1.31 5.57
N ASN A 20 4.13 2.16 6.33
CA ASN A 20 4.71 3.31 7.01
C ASN A 20 5.00 3.06 8.49
N HIS A 21 4.72 1.86 8.98
CA HIS A 21 5.14 1.41 10.31
C HIS A 21 6.62 0.98 10.28
N ARG A 22 7.38 1.27 11.35
CA ARG A 22 8.82 1.03 11.41
C ARG A 22 9.25 -0.37 11.00
N SER A 23 8.48 -1.37 11.40
CA SER A 23 8.79 -2.78 11.15
C SER A 23 8.92 -3.10 9.65
N TYR A 24 8.25 -2.33 8.77
CA TYR A 24 8.41 -2.50 7.33
C TYR A 24 9.87 -2.33 6.87
N TYR A 25 10.58 -1.37 7.46
CA TYR A 25 11.96 -1.04 7.10
C TYR A 25 12.99 -1.78 7.94
N GLU A 26 12.68 -2.05 9.22
CA GLU A 26 13.57 -2.82 10.09
C GLU A 26 13.73 -4.26 9.59
N ASP A 27 12.69 -4.82 8.98
CA ASP A 27 12.73 -6.14 8.33
C ASP A 27 13.40 -6.08 6.94
N ALA A 28 13.61 -4.89 6.38
CA ALA A 28 14.18 -4.70 5.04
C ALA A 28 15.71 -4.65 5.09
N ALA A 29 16.37 -5.78 4.82
CA ALA A 29 17.84 -5.93 4.92
C ALA A 29 18.70 -4.94 4.10
N HIS A 30 18.10 -4.18 3.19
CA HIS A 30 18.79 -3.18 2.35
C HIS A 30 18.63 -1.74 2.85
N VAL A 31 17.98 -1.55 4.01
CA VAL A 31 17.73 -0.24 4.62
C VAL A 31 18.50 -0.16 5.94
N ASP A 32 19.34 0.86 6.10
CA ASP A 32 20.02 1.14 7.36
C ASP A 32 19.08 1.92 8.29
N THR A 33 18.65 1.28 9.36
CA THR A 33 17.76 1.86 10.38
C THR A 33 18.50 2.22 11.68
N SER A 34 19.83 2.22 11.69
CA SER A 34 20.64 2.53 12.89
C SER A 34 20.40 3.94 13.45
N ALA A 35 19.99 4.88 12.59
CA ALA A 35 19.62 6.25 12.96
C ALA A 35 18.10 6.42 13.19
N GLY A 36 17.32 5.33 13.18
CA GLY A 36 15.86 5.33 13.20
C GLY A 36 15.27 4.84 11.87
N SER A 37 14.03 4.37 11.93
CA SER A 37 13.31 3.93 10.73
C SER A 37 12.92 5.11 9.84
N PRO A 38 12.97 4.99 8.50
CA PRO A 38 12.54 6.05 7.58
C PRO A 38 11.10 6.53 7.82
N MET A 39 10.23 5.64 8.30
CA MET A 39 8.90 5.99 8.78
C MET A 39 8.56 5.19 10.04
N ASP A 40 7.84 5.83 10.96
CA ASP A 40 7.27 5.19 12.15
C ASP A 40 5.89 5.79 12.41
N THR A 41 4.83 5.08 12.01
CA THR A 41 3.46 5.55 12.18
C THR A 41 2.92 5.11 13.54
N GLU A 42 2.45 6.08 14.32
CA GLU A 42 1.87 5.91 15.65
C GLU A 42 0.35 6.17 15.63
N TYR A 43 -0.33 5.84 16.72
CA TYR A 43 -1.70 6.31 16.95
C TYR A 43 -1.72 7.83 17.11
N ALA A 44 -2.92 8.43 17.01
CA ALA A 44 -3.09 9.87 17.07
C ALA A 44 -2.67 10.50 18.42
N ASP A 45 -2.58 9.69 19.47
CA ASP A 45 -2.09 10.09 20.79
C ASP A 45 -0.57 9.91 20.97
N GLY A 46 0.13 9.46 19.93
CA GLY A 46 1.57 9.18 19.95
C GLY A 46 1.93 7.83 20.58
N SER A 47 0.95 6.99 20.93
CA SER A 47 1.24 5.63 21.37
C SER A 47 1.65 4.76 20.16
N PRO A 48 2.61 3.83 20.34
CA PRO A 48 3.04 2.95 19.28
C PRO A 48 1.91 2.02 18.86
N ILE A 49 1.84 1.71 17.56
CA ILE A 49 0.91 0.69 17.06
C ILE A 49 1.53 -0.68 17.33
N GLU A 50 0.74 -1.59 17.89
CA GLU A 50 1.23 -2.90 18.28
C GLU A 50 1.60 -3.75 17.06
N GLU A 51 2.67 -4.55 17.17
CA GLU A 51 3.10 -5.44 16.08
C GLU A 51 2.00 -6.41 15.65
N GLN A 52 1.20 -6.93 16.59
CA GLN A 52 0.10 -7.83 16.25
C GLN A 52 -1.00 -7.11 15.44
N THR A 53 -1.26 -5.83 15.73
CA THR A 53 -2.20 -4.99 14.97
C THR A 53 -1.70 -4.81 13.54
N ILE A 54 -0.42 -4.47 13.36
CA ILE A 54 0.19 -4.34 12.03
C ILE A 54 0.17 -5.67 11.26
N ALA A 55 0.46 -6.79 11.93
CA ALA A 55 0.42 -8.11 11.33
C ALA A 55 -1.00 -8.48 10.86
N LEU A 56 -2.04 -8.18 11.65
CA LEU A 56 -3.44 -8.39 11.27
C LEU A 56 -3.82 -7.56 10.03
N ILE A 57 -3.42 -6.29 9.99
CA ILE A 57 -3.68 -5.40 8.84
C ILE A 57 -2.99 -5.96 7.59
N ARG A 58 -1.70 -6.31 7.67
CA ARG A 58 -0.96 -6.89 6.54
C ARG A 58 -1.58 -8.21 6.06
N ALA A 59 -2.05 -9.05 6.98
CA ALA A 59 -2.76 -10.28 6.64
C ALA A 59 -4.08 -10.00 5.91
N ALA A 60 -4.84 -8.98 6.33
CA ALA A 60 -6.06 -8.58 5.62
C ALA A 60 -5.75 -8.12 4.19
N TYR A 61 -4.72 -7.28 4.00
CA TYR A 61 -4.26 -6.88 2.66
C TYR A 61 -3.93 -8.10 1.81
N TRP A 62 -3.15 -9.05 2.34
CA TRP A 62 -2.75 -10.25 1.60
C TRP A 62 -3.94 -11.14 1.23
N ASN A 63 -4.82 -11.44 2.20
CA ASN A 63 -5.96 -12.33 2.01
C ASN A 63 -7.01 -11.79 1.03
N HIS A 64 -7.07 -10.46 0.87
CA HIS A 64 -7.98 -9.79 -0.05
C HIS A 64 -7.29 -9.28 -1.32
N SER A 65 -6.01 -9.59 -1.52
CA SER A 65 -5.28 -9.25 -2.75
C SER A 65 -5.56 -10.25 -3.86
N VAL A 66 -5.66 -9.73 -5.09
CA VAL A 66 -5.72 -10.55 -6.30
C VAL A 66 -4.45 -10.33 -7.11
N ALA A 67 -3.73 -11.41 -7.40
CA ALA A 67 -2.55 -11.35 -8.27
C ALA A 67 -3.00 -11.28 -9.73
N VAL A 68 -2.65 -10.18 -10.41
CA VAL A 68 -2.93 -9.98 -11.83
C VAL A 68 -1.63 -10.17 -12.62
N GLN A 69 -1.61 -11.20 -13.48
CA GLN A 69 -0.49 -11.44 -14.37
C GLN A 69 -0.68 -10.64 -15.66
N MET A 70 -0.20 -9.39 -15.66
CA MET A 70 -0.32 -8.50 -16.82
C MET A 70 0.60 -8.92 -17.97
N GLU A 71 0.07 -8.86 -19.19
CA GLU A 71 0.78 -9.02 -20.46
C GLU A 71 0.99 -7.69 -21.19
N GLY A 72 1.78 -7.73 -22.26
CA GLY A 72 2.05 -6.54 -23.08
C GLY A 72 0.78 -6.04 -23.78
N GLY A 73 0.35 -4.84 -23.43
CA GLY A 73 -0.87 -4.22 -23.97
C GLY A 73 -2.03 -4.18 -22.98
N ASP A 74 -1.94 -4.91 -21.86
CA ASP A 74 -2.96 -4.87 -20.81
C ASP A 74 -3.01 -3.50 -20.12
N ILE A 75 -4.22 -3.09 -19.75
CA ILE A 75 -4.48 -1.88 -19.00
C ILE A 75 -5.26 -2.27 -17.74
N ALA A 76 -4.70 -1.92 -16.58
CA ALA A 76 -5.41 -1.99 -15.31
C ALA A 76 -5.95 -0.60 -14.97
N PHE A 77 -7.25 -0.50 -14.72
CA PHE A 77 -7.88 0.70 -14.19
C PHE A 77 -8.20 0.48 -12.72
N VAL A 78 -7.76 1.40 -11.85
CA VAL A 78 -7.85 1.25 -10.40
C VAL A 78 -8.55 2.47 -9.83
N ASP A 79 -9.65 2.23 -9.12
CA ASP A 79 -10.21 3.24 -8.22
C ASP A 79 -9.29 3.37 -7.00
N ASN A 80 -8.53 4.47 -6.94
CA ASN A 80 -7.50 4.66 -5.93
C ASN A 80 -8.08 4.77 -4.50
N MET A 81 -9.36 5.11 -4.35
CA MET A 81 -10.00 5.24 -3.05
C MET A 81 -10.48 3.89 -2.51
N LEU A 82 -10.93 2.98 -3.40
CA LEU A 82 -11.49 1.69 -3.03
C LEU A 82 -10.48 0.54 -3.08
N ALA A 83 -9.42 0.66 -3.87
CA ALA A 83 -8.44 -0.40 -4.07
C ALA A 83 -7.02 0.03 -3.71
N ALA A 84 -6.44 -0.67 -2.73
CA ALA A 84 -5.00 -0.67 -2.55
C ALA A 84 -4.32 -1.52 -3.62
N HIS A 85 -3.12 -1.13 -4.03
CA HIS A 85 -2.36 -1.82 -5.05
C HIS A 85 -0.87 -1.85 -4.69
N GLY A 86 -0.18 -2.87 -5.20
CA GLY A 86 1.23 -3.09 -4.95
C GLY A 86 1.83 -3.95 -6.05
N ARG A 87 3.03 -4.47 -5.80
CA ARG A 87 3.70 -5.37 -6.73
C ARG A 87 4.36 -6.52 -6.01
N MET A 88 4.36 -7.68 -6.65
CA MET A 88 5.27 -8.75 -6.30
C MET A 88 6.71 -8.36 -6.69
N GLY A 89 7.68 -9.01 -6.05
CA GLY A 89 9.06 -8.99 -6.52
C GLY A 89 9.14 -9.48 -7.96
N TRP A 90 10.10 -8.98 -8.73
CA TRP A 90 10.39 -9.48 -10.08
C TRP A 90 11.78 -10.08 -10.10
N VAL A 91 12.00 -11.03 -11.00
CA VAL A 91 13.30 -11.69 -11.13
C VAL A 91 14.33 -10.70 -11.70
N PRO A 92 15.46 -10.45 -11.01
CA PRO A 92 16.50 -9.57 -11.52
C PRO A 92 16.98 -9.99 -12.92
N GLY A 93 17.25 -9.01 -13.79
CA GLY A 93 17.68 -9.24 -15.17
C GLY A 93 16.56 -9.47 -16.18
N HIS A 94 15.33 -9.75 -15.75
CA HIS A 94 14.18 -9.82 -16.66
C HIS A 94 13.62 -8.41 -16.94
N PRO A 95 13.47 -7.99 -18.20
CA PRO A 95 12.93 -6.68 -18.53
C PRO A 95 11.45 -6.61 -18.14
N ARG A 96 11.09 -5.58 -17.37
CA ARG A 96 9.70 -5.25 -17.02
C ARG A 96 9.50 -3.76 -17.13
N LYS A 97 8.49 -3.32 -17.89
CA LYS A 97 8.11 -1.91 -18.03
C LYS A 97 6.60 -1.79 -17.79
N VAL A 98 6.24 -0.97 -16.81
CA VAL A 98 4.85 -0.60 -16.52
C VAL A 98 4.78 0.92 -16.60
N LEU A 99 3.76 1.43 -17.29
CA LEU A 99 3.48 2.87 -17.37
C LEU A 99 2.33 3.19 -16.43
N LEU A 100 2.35 4.39 -15.85
CA LEU A 100 1.35 4.85 -14.88
C LEU A 100 0.86 6.24 -15.29
N ALA A 101 -0.45 6.46 -15.19
CA ALA A 101 -1.09 7.75 -15.33
C ALA A 101 -2.06 7.95 -14.17
N HIS A 102 -2.11 9.17 -13.63
CA HIS A 102 -3.05 9.57 -12.59
C HIS A 102 -4.11 10.47 -13.20
N PHE A 103 -5.36 10.29 -12.77
CA PHE A 103 -6.48 11.12 -13.19
C PHE A 103 -6.96 11.92 -11.99
N SER A 104 -7.11 13.23 -12.13
CA SER A 104 -7.48 14.15 -11.04
C SER A 104 -8.90 14.70 -11.15
N ASP A 105 -9.53 14.57 -12.31
CA ASP A 105 -10.81 15.23 -12.56
C ASP A 105 -11.97 14.30 -12.21
N ALA A 106 -12.67 14.67 -11.13
CA ALA A 106 -13.90 14.03 -10.64
C ALA A 106 -15.13 14.35 -11.52
N THR A 107 -14.93 14.48 -12.83
CA THR A 107 -16.03 14.66 -13.80
C THR A 107 -16.20 13.37 -14.60
N TRP A 108 -16.88 12.40 -13.98
CA TRP A 108 -17.53 11.30 -14.68
C TRP A 108 -19.00 11.26 -14.27
#